data_AF-A0A7X7BX52-F1
#
_entry.id   AF-A0A7X7BX52-F1
#
_cell.length_a   1.000
_cell.length_b   1.000
_cell.length_c   1.000
_cell.angle_alpha   90.00
_cell.angle_beta   90.00
_cell.angle_gamma   90.00
#
_symmetry.space_group_name_H-M   'P 1'
#
loop_
_entity.id
_entity.type
_entity.pdbx_description
1 polymer ?
#
loop_
_entity_poly.entity_id
_entity_poly.type
_entity_poly.pdbx_seq_one_letter_code
_entity_poly.pdbx_strand_id
1 'polypeptide(L)'
;MENVEWGEYELGNLFDIRPTKYYKLKNEEILSPNGTVPLISNSSTDNGVMGFSNLDAKNTGNTLTCSDTTMGAETMFYQEKDFIGYSHIQHLIPKFEPFNKSIAKMIISACRVVTSNKYDYGNKFNREAMNKTKIQLPTKDGEIDFDYIEKFMAVIEKDRIQVLEEYLETNISS
;
A
#
# COMPACT_ATOMS: atom_id res chain seq x y z
N MET A 1 -9.33 -19.70 -18.34
CA MET A 1 -9.39 -18.63 -17.33
C MET A 1 -10.77 -18.71 -16.72
N GLU A 2 -10.87 -18.95 -15.42
CA GLU A 2 -12.16 -18.96 -14.72
C GLU A 2 -12.87 -17.61 -14.95
N ASN A 3 -14.20 -17.62 -15.04
CA ASN A 3 -14.97 -16.38 -15.07
C ASN A 3 -14.85 -15.73 -13.68
N VAL A 4 -13.98 -14.74 -13.56
CA VAL A 4 -13.79 -13.99 -12.32
C VAL A 4 -14.93 -12.99 -12.19
N GLU A 5 -15.67 -13.08 -11.09
CA GLU A 5 -16.66 -12.07 -10.72
C GLU A 5 -15.98 -10.92 -9.97
N TRP A 6 -16.47 -9.70 -10.19
CA TRP A 6 -15.93 -8.49 -9.60
C TRP A 6 -17.03 -7.74 -8.83
N GLY A 7 -16.70 -7.32 -7.62
CA GLY A 7 -17.57 -6.55 -6.74
C GLY A 7 -17.02 -5.15 -6.45
N GLU A 8 -17.92 -4.21 -6.17
CA GLU A 8 -17.58 -2.85 -5.78
C GLU A 8 -17.46 -2.72 -4.25
N TYR A 9 -16.32 -2.23 -3.78
CA TYR A 9 -16.04 -2.05 -2.34
C TYR A 9 -15.56 -0.63 -2.06
N GLU A 10 -16.08 -0.02 -0.98
CA GLU A 10 -15.68 1.31 -0.51
C GLU A 10 -14.55 1.20 0.52
N LEU A 11 -13.47 1.97 0.35
CA LEU A 11 -12.31 1.90 1.23
C LEU A 11 -12.63 2.22 2.70
N GLY A 12 -13.57 3.14 2.96
CA GLY A 12 -14.02 3.43 4.33
C GLY A 12 -14.71 2.25 5.02
N ASN A 13 -15.26 1.30 4.26
CA ASN A 13 -15.83 0.07 4.79
C ASN A 13 -14.74 -0.99 5.01
N LEU A 14 -13.71 -1.03 4.16
CA LEU A 14 -12.59 -1.97 4.26
C LEU A 14 -11.55 -1.58 5.32
N PHE A 15 -11.34 -0.29 5.57
CA PHE A 15 -10.27 0.21 6.42
C PHE A 15 -10.75 1.23 7.47
N ASP A 16 -10.10 1.24 8.64
CA ASP A 16 -10.09 2.40 9.54
C ASP A 16 -8.99 3.36 9.07
N ILE A 17 -9.38 4.49 8.49
CA ILE A 17 -8.48 5.48 7.89
C ILE A 17 -8.27 6.64 8.85
N ARG A 18 -7.05 6.75 9.40
CA ARG A 18 -6.71 7.79 10.37
C ARG A 18 -5.28 8.30 10.19
N PRO A 19 -4.94 9.52 10.65
CA PRO A 19 -3.57 10.00 10.57
C PRO A 19 -2.62 9.07 11.33
N THR A 20 -1.42 8.87 10.79
CA THR A 20 -0.35 8.15 11.47
C THR A 20 0.09 8.89 12.73
N LYS A 21 0.59 8.13 13.70
CA LYS A 21 1.29 8.70 14.87
C LYS A 21 2.75 8.93 14.51
N TYR A 22 3.29 10.09 14.88
CA TYR A 22 4.66 10.49 14.60
C TYR A 22 5.29 11.23 15.78
N TYR A 23 6.63 11.27 15.82
CA TYR A 23 7.38 12.05 16.79
C TYR A 23 7.49 13.51 16.33
N LYS A 24 7.29 14.47 17.24
CA LYS A 24 7.52 15.90 16.99
C LYS A 24 9.01 16.26 17.19
N LEU A 25 9.88 15.55 16.49
CA LEU A 25 11.33 15.73 16.53
C LEU A 25 11.81 16.09 15.12
N LYS A 26 13.01 16.67 15.02
CA LYS A 26 13.59 16.96 13.71
C LYS A 26 14.12 15.68 13.06
N ASN A 27 14.30 15.71 11.75
CA ASN A 27 14.78 14.55 10.99
C ASN A 27 16.15 14.07 11.47
N GLU A 28 17.04 14.98 11.89
CA GLU A 28 18.37 14.64 12.41
C GLU A 28 18.31 13.87 13.74
N GLU A 29 17.21 13.99 14.49
CA GLU A 29 16.99 13.33 15.78
C GLU A 29 16.25 11.99 15.62
N ILE A 30 15.38 11.89 14.60
CA ILE A 30 14.59 10.67 14.33
C ILE A 30 15.42 9.68 13.51
N LEU A 31 16.12 10.15 12.48
CA LEU A 31 16.83 9.30 11.54
C LEU A 31 18.15 8.83 12.13
N SER A 32 18.41 7.53 12.00
CA SER A 32 19.66 6.90 12.41
C SER A 32 20.16 5.98 11.30
N PRO A 33 21.44 6.07 10.91
CA PRO A 33 22.03 5.18 9.90
C PRO A 33 21.95 3.70 10.26
N ASN A 34 21.91 3.38 11.56
CA ASN A 34 21.80 2.01 12.08
C ASN A 34 20.37 1.69 12.57
N GLY A 35 19.39 2.53 12.23
CA GLY A 35 18.00 2.34 12.60
C GLY A 35 17.38 1.12 11.93
N THR A 36 16.39 0.52 12.59
CA THR A 36 15.65 -0.63 12.06
C THR A 36 14.16 -0.36 11.86
N VAL A 37 13.62 0.67 12.52
CA VAL A 37 12.20 1.04 12.41
C VAL A 37 12.03 2.03 11.26
N PRO A 38 11.23 1.72 10.22
CA PRO A 38 11.06 2.61 9.09
C PRO A 38 10.28 3.89 9.46
N LEU A 39 10.74 5.02 8.95
CA LEU A 39 10.05 6.31 8.99
C LEU A 39 9.30 6.52 7.67
N ILE A 40 7.97 6.46 7.71
CA ILE A 40 7.10 6.57 6.53
C ILE A 40 6.67 8.01 6.34
N SER A 41 6.94 8.53 5.15
CA SER A 41 6.72 9.91 4.73
C SER A 41 5.84 9.99 3.48
N ASN A 42 5.75 11.17 2.87
CA ASN A 42 4.99 11.39 1.65
C ASN A 42 5.79 11.07 0.37
N SER A 43 6.93 10.38 0.50
CA SER A 43 7.71 9.92 -0.65
C SER A 43 6.86 9.00 -1.54
N SER A 44 6.95 9.18 -2.85
CA SER A 44 6.36 8.30 -3.86
C SER A 44 7.30 7.15 -4.27
N THR A 45 8.50 7.07 -3.68
CA THR A 45 9.48 6.00 -3.91
C THR A 45 9.70 5.19 -2.64
N ASP A 46 10.36 4.04 -2.77
CA ASP A 46 10.85 3.22 -1.65
C ASP A 46 9.79 2.88 -0.59
N ASN A 47 8.55 2.61 -1.02
CA ASN A 47 7.40 2.33 -0.15
C ASN A 47 7.09 3.45 0.87
N GLY A 48 7.44 4.70 0.54
CA GLY A 48 7.26 5.85 1.41
C GLY A 48 8.34 6.01 2.48
N VAL A 49 9.35 5.13 2.51
CA VAL A 49 10.41 5.15 3.53
C VAL A 49 11.35 6.34 3.28
N MET A 50 11.39 7.27 4.23
CA MET A 50 12.37 8.38 4.24
C MET A 50 13.72 7.95 4.83
N GLY A 51 13.70 6.96 5.71
CA GLY A 51 14.86 6.41 6.38
C GLY A 51 14.44 5.55 7.58
N PHE A 52 15.38 5.27 8.47
CA PHE A 52 15.15 4.39 9.62
C PHE A 52 15.47 5.08 10.94
N SER A 53 14.87 4.60 12.02
CA SER A 53 15.02 5.11 13.38
C SER A 53 15.34 3.98 14.35
N ASN A 54 15.94 4.35 15.48
CA ASN A 54 16.08 3.51 16.67
C ASN A 54 14.95 3.74 17.68
N LEU A 55 14.04 4.68 17.42
CA LEU A 55 12.89 4.92 18.26
C LEU A 55 11.82 3.85 18.06
N ASP A 56 10.99 3.65 19.08
CA ASP A 56 9.87 2.72 19.01
C ASP A 56 8.89 3.11 17.90
N ALA A 57 8.39 2.11 17.20
CA ALA A 57 7.29 2.30 16.27
C ALA A 57 6.06 2.88 17.00
N LYS A 58 5.30 3.71 16.29
CA LYS A 58 4.05 4.31 16.79
C LYS A 58 2.81 3.79 16.07
N ASN A 59 3.02 3.07 14.97
CA ASN A 59 1.99 2.48 14.14
C ASN A 59 2.33 1.02 13.88
N THR A 60 1.30 0.18 13.85
CA THR A 60 1.39 -1.25 13.56
C THR A 60 1.59 -1.50 12.06
N GLY A 61 2.40 -2.50 11.72
CA GLY A 61 2.56 -3.03 10.37
C GLY A 61 1.41 -3.95 9.96
N ASN A 62 1.60 -4.64 8.84
CA ASN A 62 0.56 -5.34 8.08
C ASN A 62 -0.64 -4.43 7.75
N THR A 63 -0.34 -3.20 7.29
CA THR A 63 -1.34 -2.16 6.99
C THR A 63 -0.96 -1.39 5.73
N LEU A 64 -1.83 -0.47 5.30
CA LEU A 64 -1.54 0.45 4.21
C LEU A 64 -1.26 1.86 4.74
N THR A 65 -0.42 2.60 4.03
CA THR A 65 -0.20 4.04 4.23
C THR A 65 -0.41 4.80 2.95
N CYS A 66 -0.95 6.02 3.01
CA CYS A 66 -1.08 6.90 1.85
C CYS A 66 -0.94 8.36 2.28
N SER A 67 -0.28 9.19 1.46
CA SER A 67 -0.26 10.63 1.70
C SER A 67 -1.63 11.25 1.38
N ASP A 68 -2.08 12.19 2.21
CA ASP A 68 -3.30 12.98 1.97
C ASP A 68 -3.05 14.25 1.12
N THR A 69 -1.81 14.50 0.72
CA THR A 69 -1.42 15.68 -0.07
C THR A 69 -1.27 15.41 -1.56
N THR A 70 -1.46 14.17 -2.01
CA THR A 70 -1.23 13.77 -3.41
C THR A 70 -2.49 13.75 -4.25
N MET A 71 -2.31 13.70 -5.57
CA MET A 71 -3.37 13.66 -6.58
C MET A 71 -3.85 12.21 -6.84
N GLY A 72 -3.78 11.33 -5.84
CA GLY A 72 -4.19 9.93 -5.98
C GLY A 72 -3.41 8.97 -5.09
N ALA A 73 -3.62 7.67 -5.33
CA ALA A 73 -3.03 6.56 -4.57
C ALA A 73 -1.58 6.22 -4.99
N GLU A 74 -0.86 7.15 -5.61
CA GLU A 74 0.54 6.95 -6.04
C GLU A 74 1.46 6.69 -4.84
N THR A 75 1.18 7.34 -3.71
CA THR A 75 1.89 7.15 -2.43
C THR A 75 1.25 6.09 -1.55
N MET A 76 0.32 5.29 -2.08
CA MET A 76 -0.26 4.19 -1.34
C MET A 76 0.68 2.99 -1.34
N PHE A 77 1.12 2.58 -0.15
CA PHE A 77 2.08 1.51 0.06
C PHE A 77 1.68 0.56 1.18
N TYR A 78 2.13 -0.69 1.08
CA TYR A 78 1.98 -1.69 2.12
C TYR A 78 3.16 -1.61 3.09
N GLN A 79 2.86 -1.51 4.39
CA GLN A 79 3.84 -1.50 5.46
C GLN A 79 3.85 -2.86 6.15
N GLU A 80 4.85 -3.67 5.83
CA GLU A 80 4.99 -5.03 6.38
C GLU A 80 5.37 -5.01 7.87
N LYS A 81 6.14 -4.01 8.29
CA LYS A 81 6.66 -3.87 9.66
C LYS A 81 6.03 -2.69 10.36
N ASP A 82 6.03 -2.73 11.69
CA ASP A 82 5.71 -1.59 12.53
C ASP A 82 6.59 -0.39 12.18
N PHE A 83 6.02 0.81 12.22
CA PHE A 83 6.65 2.00 11.65
C PHE A 83 6.37 3.28 12.44
N ILE A 84 7.17 4.30 12.17
CA ILE A 84 6.94 5.68 12.60
C ILE A 84 6.33 6.43 11.42
N GLY A 85 5.23 7.13 11.64
CA GLY A 85 4.61 7.95 10.60
C GLY A 85 5.27 9.31 10.45
N TYR A 86 4.69 10.13 9.58
CA TYR A 86 5.05 11.53 9.41
C TYR A 86 3.78 12.39 9.24
N SER A 87 3.93 13.71 9.22
CA SER A 87 2.80 14.59 8.93
C SER A 87 2.18 14.25 7.57
N HIS A 88 0.86 14.40 7.46
CA HIS A 88 0.08 14.16 6.23
C HIS A 88 0.01 12.71 5.73
N ILE A 89 0.44 11.74 6.54
CA ILE A 89 0.32 10.31 6.20
C ILE A 89 -0.90 9.72 6.90
N GLN A 90 -1.77 9.10 6.11
CA GLN A 90 -2.91 8.33 6.56
C GLN A 90 -2.50 6.87 6.72
N HIS A 91 -2.89 6.29 7.85
CA HIS A 91 -2.79 4.89 8.21
C HIS A 91 -4.15 4.23 7.93
N LEU A 92 -4.16 3.26 7.04
CA LEU A 92 -5.34 2.48 6.65
C LEU A 92 -5.21 1.08 7.26
N ILE A 93 -5.96 0.84 8.33
CA ILE A 93 -5.92 -0.41 9.11
C ILE A 93 -7.06 -1.30 8.63
N PRO A 94 -6.81 -2.55 8.17
CA PRO A 94 -7.85 -3.41 7.64
C PRO A 94 -8.89 -3.74 8.72
N LYS A 95 -10.17 -3.76 8.34
CA LYS A 95 -11.32 -4.16 9.18
C LYS A 95 -11.76 -5.61 8.91
N PHE A 96 -11.00 -6.34 8.13
CA PHE A 96 -11.29 -7.69 7.67
C PHE A 96 -10.04 -8.56 7.79
N GLU A 97 -10.24 -9.87 7.81
CA GLU A 97 -9.18 -10.87 7.79
C GLU A 97 -9.53 -11.97 6.79
N PRO A 98 -8.54 -12.59 6.11
CA PRO A 98 -7.11 -12.32 6.23
C PRO A 98 -6.68 -11.01 5.55
N PHE A 99 -5.64 -10.36 6.07
CA PHE A 99 -4.92 -9.30 5.36
C PHE A 99 -3.42 -9.58 5.27
N ASN A 100 -2.86 -9.45 4.07
CA ASN A 100 -1.44 -9.67 3.79
C ASN A 100 -0.97 -8.89 2.55
N LYS A 101 0.32 -9.06 2.22
CA LYS A 101 0.99 -8.38 1.10
C LYS A 101 0.31 -8.58 -0.27
N SER A 102 -0.21 -9.77 -0.57
CA SER A 102 -0.87 -10.05 -1.85
C SER A 102 -2.18 -9.29 -1.96
N ILE A 103 -3.00 -9.35 -0.90
CA ILE A 103 -4.26 -8.62 -0.81
C ILE A 103 -4.00 -7.10 -0.84
N ALA A 104 -3.00 -6.64 -0.11
CA ALA A 104 -2.57 -5.24 -0.11
C ALA A 104 -2.18 -4.76 -1.51
N LYS A 105 -1.37 -5.53 -2.26
CA LYS A 105 -0.97 -5.18 -3.64
C LYS A 105 -2.16 -5.10 -4.58
N MET A 106 -3.13 -6.01 -4.47
CA MET A 106 -4.36 -5.97 -5.26
C MET A 106 -5.16 -4.68 -4.97
N ILE A 107 -5.37 -4.36 -3.70
CA ILE A 107 -6.10 -3.15 -3.27
C ILE A 107 -5.39 -1.88 -3.73
N ILE A 108 -4.06 -1.78 -3.53
CA ILE A 108 -3.25 -0.64 -4.01
C ILE A 108 -3.41 -0.47 -5.52
N SER A 109 -3.35 -1.57 -6.28
CA SER A 109 -3.46 -1.52 -7.74
C SER A 109 -4.86 -1.04 -8.16
N ALA A 110 -5.91 -1.57 -7.55
CA ALA A 110 -7.28 -1.12 -7.81
C ALA A 110 -7.46 0.37 -7.45
N CYS A 111 -6.91 0.83 -6.33
CA CYS A 111 -6.90 2.24 -5.94
C CYS A 111 -6.22 3.12 -6.99
N ARG A 112 -5.02 2.73 -7.44
CA ARG A 112 -4.27 3.47 -8.47
C ARG A 112 -5.07 3.58 -9.77
N VAL A 113 -5.68 2.49 -10.23
CA VAL A 113 -6.54 2.48 -11.42
C VAL A 113 -7.67 3.50 -11.28
N VAL A 114 -8.43 3.48 -10.18
CA VAL A 114 -9.57 4.39 -10.01
C VAL A 114 -9.16 5.84 -9.75
N THR A 115 -7.96 6.08 -9.20
CA THR A 115 -7.46 7.44 -8.93
C THR A 115 -6.74 8.08 -10.13
N SER A 116 -6.25 7.28 -11.08
CA SER A 116 -5.35 7.73 -12.17
C SER A 116 -5.90 8.87 -13.04
N ASN A 117 -7.23 9.03 -13.12
CA ASN A 117 -7.89 10.07 -13.90
C ASN A 117 -8.91 10.90 -13.09
N LYS A 118 -8.93 10.80 -11.75
CA LYS A 118 -9.99 11.38 -10.91
C LYS A 118 -9.58 12.60 -10.08
N TYR A 119 -8.30 12.83 -9.87
CA TYR A 119 -7.82 13.84 -8.93
C TYR A 119 -6.88 14.82 -9.63
N ASP A 120 -7.13 16.11 -9.43
CA ASP A 120 -6.36 17.23 -9.96
C ASP A 120 -5.73 18.05 -8.82
N TYR A 121 -5.03 19.14 -9.15
CA TYR A 121 -4.39 20.02 -8.17
C TYR A 121 -5.39 20.66 -7.17
N GLY A 122 -6.69 20.69 -7.50
CA GLY A 122 -7.77 21.20 -6.64
C GLY A 122 -8.40 20.14 -5.74
N ASN A 123 -8.38 18.87 -6.13
CA ASN A 123 -8.95 17.74 -5.40
C ASN A 123 -7.86 16.76 -4.97
N LYS A 124 -7.37 16.92 -3.74
CA LYS A 124 -6.40 15.99 -3.15
C LYS A 124 -7.07 14.68 -2.75
N PHE A 125 -6.31 13.59 -2.79
CA PHE A 125 -6.71 12.30 -2.24
C PHE A 125 -6.64 12.31 -0.71
N ASN A 126 -7.40 13.20 -0.09
CA ASN A 126 -7.44 13.39 1.34
C ASN A 126 -8.23 12.27 2.03
N ARG A 127 -8.23 12.24 3.37
CA ARG A 127 -8.93 11.20 4.14
C ARG A 127 -10.42 11.05 3.78
N GLU A 128 -11.13 12.14 3.51
CA GLU A 128 -12.54 12.08 3.13
C GLU A 128 -12.71 11.42 1.76
N ALA A 129 -11.90 11.83 0.79
CA ALA A 129 -11.87 11.22 -0.53
C ALA A 129 -11.48 9.74 -0.47
N MET A 130 -10.46 9.38 0.34
CA MET A 130 -10.07 7.99 0.58
C MET A 130 -11.26 7.18 1.10
N ASN A 131 -11.97 7.64 2.13
CA ASN A 131 -13.12 6.92 2.67
C ASN A 131 -14.19 6.63 1.63
N LYS A 132 -14.51 7.62 0.77
CA LYS A 132 -15.54 7.53 -0.28
C LYS A 132 -15.09 6.78 -1.53
N THR A 133 -13.82 6.38 -1.62
CA THR A 133 -13.28 5.77 -2.82
C THR A 133 -13.77 4.35 -2.96
N LYS A 134 -14.32 4.06 -4.13
CA LYS A 134 -14.80 2.72 -4.50
C LYS A 134 -13.82 2.05 -5.44
N ILE A 135 -13.48 0.80 -5.14
CA ILE A 135 -12.57 -0.06 -5.90
C ILE A 135 -13.28 -1.34 -6.32
N GLN A 136 -12.79 -1.95 -7.40
CA GLN A 136 -13.24 -3.25 -7.87
C GLN A 136 -12.28 -4.33 -7.38
N LEU A 137 -12.80 -5.37 -6.75
CA LEU A 137 -12.03 -6.54 -6.28
C LEU A 137 -12.69 -7.83 -6.73
N PRO A 138 -11.92 -8.93 -6.92
CA PRO A 138 -12.49 -10.25 -7.15
C PRO A 138 -13.47 -10.64 -6.04
N THR A 139 -14.58 -11.23 -6.42
CA THR A 139 -15.70 -11.52 -5.52
C THR A 139 -16.20 -12.93 -5.77
N LYS A 140 -16.60 -13.59 -4.69
CA LYS A 140 -17.25 -14.89 -4.70
C LYS A 140 -18.29 -14.94 -3.60
N ASP A 141 -19.51 -15.35 -3.96
CA ASP A 141 -20.64 -15.45 -3.03
C ASP A 141 -20.95 -14.12 -2.29
N GLY A 142 -20.66 -12.98 -2.91
CA GLY A 142 -20.88 -11.64 -2.36
C GLY A 142 -19.76 -11.11 -1.44
N GLU A 143 -18.72 -11.89 -1.19
CA GLU A 143 -17.55 -11.51 -0.39
C GLU A 143 -16.27 -11.46 -1.25
N ILE A 144 -15.23 -10.79 -0.75
CA ILE A 144 -13.96 -10.69 -1.47
C ILE A 144 -13.33 -12.08 -1.58
N ASP A 145 -12.98 -12.50 -2.79
CA ASP A 145 -12.32 -13.79 -3.02
C ASP A 145 -10.81 -13.69 -2.75
N PHE A 146 -10.43 -13.77 -1.46
CA PHE A 146 -9.03 -13.68 -1.05
C PHE A 146 -8.18 -14.82 -1.61
N ASP A 147 -8.72 -16.04 -1.68
CA ASP A 147 -8.03 -17.21 -2.23
C ASP A 147 -7.67 -16.99 -3.71
N TYR A 148 -8.60 -16.42 -4.48
CA TYR A 148 -8.34 -16.05 -5.86
C TYR A 148 -7.25 -14.97 -5.95
N ILE A 149 -7.32 -13.92 -5.13
CA ILE A 149 -6.33 -12.84 -5.12
C ILE A 149 -4.92 -13.39 -4.84
N GLU A 150 -4.77 -14.26 -3.85
CA GLU A 150 -3.48 -14.84 -3.50
C GLU A 150 -2.91 -15.73 -4.61
N LYS A 151 -3.73 -16.62 -5.18
CA LYS A 151 -3.32 -17.48 -6.31
C LYS A 151 -2.94 -16.65 -7.52
N PHE A 152 -3.73 -15.64 -7.84
CA PHE A 152 -3.49 -14.74 -8.96
C PHE A 152 -2.16 -13.97 -8.79
N MET A 153 -1.92 -13.43 -7.59
CA MET A 153 -0.66 -12.73 -7.28
C MET A 153 0.54 -13.68 -7.35
N ALA A 154 0.41 -14.92 -6.85
CA ALA A 154 1.48 -15.92 -6.91
C ALA A 154 1.84 -16.31 -8.35
N VAL A 155 0.85 -16.43 -9.24
CA VAL A 155 1.09 -16.68 -10.67
C VAL A 155 1.86 -15.52 -11.29
N ILE A 156 1.43 -14.27 -11.08
CA ILE A 156 2.13 -13.08 -11.62
C ILE A 156 3.57 -13.01 -11.12
N GLU A 157 3.81 -13.26 -9.83
CA GLU A 157 5.14 -13.22 -9.24
C GLU A 157 6.04 -14.30 -9.82
N LYS A 158 5.52 -15.53 -9.99
CA LYS A 158 6.26 -16.63 -10.62
C LYS A 158 6.61 -16.31 -12.07
N ASP A 159 5.65 -15.83 -12.85
CA ASP A 159 5.87 -15.45 -14.25
C ASP A 159 6.94 -14.36 -14.36
N ARG A 160 6.92 -13.38 -13.45
CA ARG A 160 7.92 -12.31 -13.41
C ARG A 160 9.32 -12.82 -13.09
N ILE A 161 9.44 -13.75 -12.14
CA ILE A 161 10.73 -14.37 -11.76
C ILE A 161 11.30 -15.13 -12.96
N GLN A 162 10.48 -15.95 -13.62
CA GLN A 162 10.92 -16.73 -14.78
C GLN A 162 11.47 -15.83 -15.91
N VAL A 163 10.75 -14.75 -16.26
CA VAL A 163 11.21 -13.79 -17.28
C VAL A 163 12.55 -13.13 -16.89
N LEU A 164 12.76 -12.86 -15.60
CA LEU A 164 14.03 -12.29 -15.12
C LEU A 164 15.16 -13.30 -15.19
N GLU A 165 14.92 -14.57 -14.84
CA GLU A 165 15.90 -15.65 -14.95
C GLU A 165 16.36 -15.83 -16.40
N GLU A 166 15.42 -15.92 -17.35
CA GLU A 166 15.70 -16.03 -18.79
C GLU A 166 16.53 -14.82 -19.30
N TYR A 167 16.22 -13.61 -18.84
CA TYR A 167 16.97 -12.40 -19.19
C TYR A 167 18.42 -12.44 -18.67
N LEU A 168 18.63 -12.89 -17.43
CA LEU A 168 19.95 -12.99 -16.80
C LEU A 168 20.83 -14.05 -17.47
N GLU A 169 20.25 -15.20 -17.82
CA GLU A 169 20.93 -16.26 -18.57
C GLU A 169 21.39 -15.75 -19.94
N THR A 170 20.53 -15.02 -20.64
CA THR A 170 20.81 -14.54 -22.01
C THR A 170 21.81 -13.37 -22.04
N ASN A 171 21.79 -12.47 -21.06
CA ASN A 171 22.50 -11.17 -21.15
C ASN A 171 23.61 -10.95 -20.13
N ILE A 172 23.70 -11.75 -19.06
CA ILE A 172 24.71 -11.55 -18.00
C ILE A 172 25.64 -12.76 -17.87
N SER A 173 25.24 -13.94 -18.33
CA SER A 173 26.06 -15.16 -18.28
C SER A 173 26.97 -15.35 -19.51
N SER A 174 27.25 -14.27 -20.26
CA SER A 174 28.15 -14.24 -21.45
C SER A 174 29.50 -13.60 -21.14
#